data_AF-A0A7Y2DW00-F1
#
_entry.id   AF-A0A7Y2DW00-F1
#
_cell.length_a   1.000
_cell.length_b   1.000
_cell.length_c   1.000
_cell.angle_alpha   90.00
_cell.angle_beta   90.00
_cell.angle_gamma   90.00
#
_symmetry.space_group_name_H-M   'P 1'
#
loop_
_entity.id
_entity.type
_entity.pdbx_description
1 polymer ?
#
loop_
_entity_poly.entity_id
_entity_poly.type
_entity_poly.pdbx_seq_one_letter_code
_entity_poly.pdbx_strand_id
1 'polypeptide(L)'
;MTWSDITIIYLACGAPFGVYSFLAYRHREDKVWIRSLLTALFWIPFALRLLLSSLTEKLNQNEFFINFLGGRNDESLISAKKSFEIYLPRNGYSMSLYELREIINRYSGLTLARNAKAKGPAGHEQEIFRIDARTGSNISAVCLNRRNHSKLSFHQKESRNDFLEAFSNLLNKENEDLLGKKAIEFVKLLKDEEALASIQTILETSSRNTSERNVKELENDLWKPERPIQPKDEPIPLRLKTLTAMANARTKD
;
A
#
# COMPACT_ATOMS: atom_id res chain seq x y z
N MET A 1 -25.93 -26.21 -39.51
CA MET A 1 -26.36 -25.24 -38.48
C MET A 1 -27.55 -24.51 -39.05
N THR A 2 -28.73 -24.72 -38.47
CA THR A 2 -29.97 -24.13 -38.99
C THR A 2 -30.08 -22.68 -38.51
N TRP A 3 -30.83 -21.85 -39.23
CA TRP A 3 -31.07 -20.45 -38.81
C TRP A 3 -31.73 -20.37 -37.43
N SER A 4 -32.54 -21.37 -37.06
CA SER A 4 -33.10 -21.53 -35.71
C SER A 4 -32.03 -21.76 -34.64
N ASP A 5 -30.98 -22.52 -34.92
CA ASP A 5 -29.91 -22.74 -33.93
C ASP A 5 -29.18 -21.44 -33.62
N ILE A 6 -28.93 -20.63 -34.65
CA ILE A 6 -28.27 -19.33 -34.52
C ILE A 6 -29.13 -18.35 -33.70
N THR A 7 -30.44 -18.31 -33.94
CA THR A 7 -31.33 -17.41 -33.19
C THR A 7 -31.48 -17.83 -31.73
N ILE A 8 -31.54 -19.13 -31.44
CA ILE A 8 -31.58 -19.65 -30.07
C ILE A 8 -30.30 -19.28 -29.32
N ILE A 9 -29.12 -19.50 -29.92
CA ILE A 9 -27.84 -19.14 -29.32
C ILE A 9 -27.76 -17.63 -29.08
N TYR A 10 -28.18 -16.81 -30.06
CA TYR A 10 -28.18 -15.36 -29.94
C TYR A 10 -29.06 -14.87 -28.77
N LEU A 11 -30.28 -15.42 -28.64
CA LEU A 11 -31.21 -15.05 -27.56
C LEU A 11 -30.73 -15.54 -26.19
N ALA A 12 -30.14 -16.73 -26.12
CA ALA A 12 -29.58 -17.28 -24.89
C ALA A 12 -28.44 -16.40 -24.33
N CYS A 13 -27.57 -15.88 -25.21
CA CYS A 13 -26.50 -14.97 -24.83
C CYS A 13 -27.02 -13.58 -24.40
N GLY A 14 -28.14 -13.11 -24.98
CA GLY A 14 -28.73 -11.81 -24.65
C GLY A 14 -29.56 -11.80 -23.36
N ALA A 15 -30.14 -12.93 -22.96
CA ALA A 15 -31.04 -13.02 -21.81
C ALA A 15 -30.45 -12.53 -20.47
N PRO A 16 -29.18 -12.85 -20.10
CA PRO A 16 -28.57 -12.34 -18.87
C PRO A 16 -28.49 -10.81 -18.82
N PHE A 17 -28.24 -10.14 -19.96
CA PHE A 17 -28.17 -8.69 -20.04
C PHE A 17 -29.54 -8.02 -19.87
N GLY A 18 -30.60 -8.65 -20.41
CA GLY A 18 -31.98 -8.23 -20.16
C GLY A 18 -32.32 -8.28 -18.67
N VAL A 19 -32.06 -9.42 -18.02
CA VAL A 19 -32.30 -9.59 -16.57
C VAL A 19 -31.52 -8.57 -15.74
N TYR A 20 -30.24 -8.35 -16.07
CA TYR A 20 -29.43 -7.32 -15.42
C TYR A 20 -30.04 -5.91 -15.55
N SER A 21 -30.47 -5.54 -16.75
CA SER A 21 -31.14 -4.25 -17.02
C SER A 21 -32.45 -4.11 -16.27
N PHE A 22 -33.27 -5.18 -16.23
CA PHE A 22 -34.50 -5.19 -15.47
C PHE A 22 -34.25 -4.94 -13.98
N LEU A 23 -33.32 -5.67 -13.37
CA LEU A 23 -33.00 -5.53 -11.95
C LEU A 23 -32.41 -4.15 -11.61
N ALA A 24 -31.56 -3.60 -12.48
CA ALA A 24 -30.93 -2.29 -12.27
C ALA A 24 -31.93 -1.12 -12.32
N TYR A 25 -32.98 -1.20 -13.15
CA TYR A 25 -33.89 -0.08 -13.39
C TYR A 25 -35.31 -0.26 -12.84
N ARG A 26 -35.63 -1.40 -12.20
CA ARG A 26 -37.00 -1.75 -11.74
C ARG A 26 -37.69 -0.74 -10.81
N HIS A 27 -36.95 0.18 -10.19
CA HIS A 27 -37.49 1.15 -9.23
C HIS A 27 -37.62 2.58 -9.77
N ARG A 28 -37.20 2.85 -11.01
CA ARG A 28 -37.17 4.21 -11.59
C ARG A 28 -38.19 4.47 -12.69
N GLU A 29 -38.69 3.44 -13.37
CA GLU A 29 -39.53 3.60 -14.55
C GLU A 29 -40.68 2.57 -14.55
N ASP A 30 -41.89 2.96 -14.96
CA ASP A 30 -43.05 2.06 -15.04
C ASP A 30 -42.98 1.08 -16.24
N LYS A 31 -42.04 1.30 -17.18
CA LYS A 31 -41.89 0.52 -18.44
C LYS A 31 -40.56 -0.24 -18.54
N VAL A 32 -40.05 -0.73 -17.42
CA VAL A 32 -38.74 -1.40 -17.34
C VAL A 32 -38.69 -2.69 -18.17
N TRP A 33 -39.82 -3.35 -18.39
CA TRP A 33 -39.90 -4.58 -19.18
C TRP A 33 -39.56 -4.35 -20.67
N ILE A 34 -40.00 -3.25 -21.28
CA ILE A 34 -39.68 -2.91 -22.68
C ILE A 34 -38.18 -2.67 -22.84
N ARG A 35 -37.61 -1.90 -21.91
CA ARG A 35 -36.19 -1.57 -21.90
C ARG A 35 -35.33 -2.81 -21.68
N SER A 36 -35.75 -3.71 -20.80
CA SER A 36 -35.12 -5.01 -20.57
C SER A 36 -35.15 -5.87 -21.84
N LEU A 37 -36.30 -5.95 -22.52
CA LEU A 37 -36.47 -6.69 -23.77
C LEU A 37 -35.56 -6.14 -24.88
N LEU A 38 -35.53 -4.81 -25.04
CA LEU A 38 -34.64 -4.12 -25.97
C LEU A 38 -33.16 -4.37 -25.64
N THR A 39 -32.81 -4.39 -24.35
CA THR A 39 -31.44 -4.66 -23.92
C THR A 39 -31.03 -6.10 -24.23
N ALA A 40 -31.94 -7.07 -24.09
CA ALA A 40 -31.68 -8.46 -24.45
C ALA A 40 -31.53 -8.65 -25.97
N LEU A 41 -32.35 -7.95 -26.78
CA LEU A 41 -32.28 -8.01 -28.25
C LEU A 41 -31.05 -7.31 -28.81
N PHE A 42 -30.63 -6.19 -28.21
CA PHE A 42 -29.47 -5.39 -28.61
C PHE A 42 -28.33 -5.53 -27.60
N TRP A 43 -28.02 -6.76 -27.17
CA TRP A 43 -27.05 -7.00 -26.11
C TRP A 43 -25.60 -6.71 -26.52
N ILE A 44 -25.23 -6.84 -27.80
CA ILE A 44 -23.86 -6.58 -28.29
C ILE A 44 -23.39 -5.14 -28.00
N PRO A 45 -24.10 -4.08 -28.44
CA PRO A 45 -23.70 -2.71 -28.11
C PRO A 45 -23.80 -2.41 -26.61
N PHE A 46 -24.74 -3.04 -25.90
CA PHE A 46 -24.87 -2.90 -24.46
C PHE A 46 -23.68 -3.52 -23.71
N ALA A 47 -23.28 -4.73 -24.08
CA ALA A 47 -22.12 -5.44 -23.53
C ALA A 47 -20.83 -4.70 -23.83
N LEU A 48 -20.67 -4.16 -25.05
CA LEU A 48 -19.53 -3.31 -25.39
C LEU A 48 -19.49 -2.05 -24.50
N ARG A 49 -20.63 -1.39 -24.31
CA ARG A 49 -20.74 -0.23 -23.41
C ARG A 49 -20.40 -0.61 -21.96
N LEU A 50 -20.85 -1.76 -21.48
CA LEU A 50 -20.60 -2.27 -20.13
C LEU A 50 -19.13 -2.66 -19.93
N LEU A 51 -18.51 -3.22 -20.97
CA LEU A 51 -17.10 -3.57 -20.98
C LEU A 51 -16.22 -2.33 -21.04
N LEU A 52 -16.58 -1.34 -21.85
CA LEU A 52 -15.93 -0.03 -21.88
C LEU A 52 -16.12 0.72 -20.56
N SER A 53 -17.33 0.72 -19.99
CA SER A 53 -17.57 1.33 -18.68
C SER A 53 -16.82 0.60 -17.58
N SER A 54 -16.72 -0.73 -17.62
CA SER A 54 -15.94 -1.51 -16.64
C SER A 54 -14.43 -1.32 -16.82
N LEU A 55 -13.93 -1.13 -18.03
CA LEU A 55 -12.53 -0.79 -18.29
C LEU A 55 -12.21 0.62 -17.78
N THR A 56 -13.08 1.59 -18.08
CA THR A 56 -12.93 2.95 -17.56
C THR A 56 -13.12 2.97 -16.05
N GLU A 57 -14.02 2.18 -15.47
CA GLU A 57 -14.23 2.06 -14.03
C GLU A 57 -13.10 1.28 -13.35
N LYS A 58 -12.41 0.33 -14.00
CA LYS A 58 -11.22 -0.32 -13.44
C LYS A 58 -10.01 0.61 -13.45
N LEU A 59 -9.90 1.46 -14.46
CA LEU A 59 -8.90 2.54 -14.51
C LEU A 59 -9.25 3.67 -13.54
N ASN A 60 -10.54 4.00 -13.40
CA ASN A 60 -11.08 4.99 -12.48
C ASN A 60 -11.48 4.39 -11.14
N GLN A 61 -11.22 3.14 -10.79
CA GLN A 61 -11.65 2.62 -9.47
C GLN A 61 -10.78 3.25 -8.38
N ASN A 62 -9.55 3.63 -8.73
CA ASN A 62 -8.77 4.56 -7.93
C ASN A 62 -9.45 5.94 -7.86
N GLU A 63 -9.93 6.50 -8.97
CA GLU A 63 -10.58 7.82 -8.96
C GLU A 63 -11.99 7.84 -8.35
N PHE A 64 -12.81 6.80 -8.46
CA PHE A 64 -14.18 6.75 -7.95
C PHE A 64 -14.19 6.47 -6.46
N PHE A 65 -13.30 5.61 -5.95
CA PHE A 65 -13.12 5.42 -4.52
C PHE A 65 -12.56 6.69 -3.86
N ILE A 66 -11.72 7.45 -4.57
CA ILE A 66 -11.20 8.75 -4.15
C ILE A 66 -12.29 9.85 -4.21
N ASN A 67 -13.02 9.97 -5.33
CA ASN A 67 -14.13 10.93 -5.51
C ASN A 67 -15.32 10.66 -4.59
N PHE A 68 -15.62 9.40 -4.26
CA PHE A 68 -16.70 9.01 -3.35
C PHE A 68 -16.35 9.25 -1.87
N LEU A 69 -15.05 9.20 -1.51
CA LEU A 69 -14.59 9.37 -0.13
C LEU A 69 -14.10 10.78 0.22
N GLY A 70 -13.86 11.68 -0.73
CA GLY A 70 -13.35 13.01 -0.39
C GLY A 70 -13.13 13.97 -1.54
N GLY A 71 -14.20 14.37 -2.25
CA GLY A 71 -14.17 15.35 -3.34
C GLY A 71 -13.75 16.78 -2.95
N ARG A 72 -12.53 16.99 -2.43
CA ARG A 72 -11.95 18.32 -2.26
C ARG A 72 -10.41 18.39 -2.23
N ASN A 73 -9.67 17.29 -2.07
CA ASN A 73 -8.20 17.29 -1.89
C ASN A 73 -7.44 16.24 -2.72
N ASP A 74 -7.95 15.84 -3.89
CA ASP A 74 -7.43 14.66 -4.58
C ASP A 74 -6.05 14.87 -5.21
N GLU A 75 -5.77 16.04 -5.76
CA GLU A 75 -4.46 16.33 -6.36
C GLU A 75 -3.33 16.39 -5.33
N SER A 76 -3.58 17.00 -4.16
CA SER A 76 -2.59 17.07 -3.08
C SER A 76 -2.34 15.69 -2.48
N LEU A 77 -3.36 14.85 -2.35
CA LEU A 77 -3.19 13.48 -1.88
C LEU A 77 -2.45 12.62 -2.90
N ILE A 78 -2.80 12.70 -4.19
CA ILE A 78 -2.14 11.94 -5.26
C ILE A 78 -0.66 12.35 -5.39
N SER A 79 -0.36 13.65 -5.36
CA SER A 79 1.02 14.14 -5.39
C SER A 79 1.81 13.72 -4.15
N ALA A 80 1.19 13.76 -2.96
CA ALA A 80 1.81 13.24 -1.74
C ALA A 80 2.13 11.74 -1.85
N LYS A 81 1.22 10.92 -2.38
CA LYS A 81 1.46 9.48 -2.62
C LYS A 81 2.64 9.25 -3.56
N LYS A 82 2.68 9.96 -4.69
CA LYS A 82 3.76 9.85 -5.69
C LYS A 82 5.13 10.28 -5.11
N SER A 83 5.15 11.20 -4.14
CA SER A 83 6.40 11.67 -3.55
C SER A 83 7.19 10.57 -2.84
N PHE A 84 6.51 9.55 -2.29
CA PHE A 84 7.17 8.42 -1.64
C PHE A 84 7.98 7.54 -2.62
N GLU A 85 7.56 7.46 -3.88
CA GLU A 85 8.22 6.62 -4.89
C GLU A 85 9.64 7.10 -5.21
N ILE A 86 9.92 8.39 -5.02
CA ILE A 86 11.24 9.00 -5.27
C ILE A 86 12.29 8.47 -4.28
N TYR A 87 11.84 8.07 -3.08
CA TYR A 87 12.72 7.61 -2.00
C TYR A 87 12.98 6.10 -2.03
N LEU A 88 12.42 5.37 -2.99
CA LEU A 88 12.69 3.95 -3.15
C LEU A 88 14.13 3.76 -3.65
N PRO A 89 14.97 2.96 -2.96
CA PRO A 89 16.34 2.73 -3.41
C PRO A 89 16.33 2.00 -4.76
N ARG A 90 16.98 2.58 -5.79
CA ARG A 90 17.08 1.99 -7.14
C ARG A 90 17.73 0.60 -7.18
N ASN A 91 18.56 0.27 -6.18
CA ASN A 91 19.42 -0.90 -6.18
C ASN A 91 19.23 -1.83 -4.95
N GLY A 92 18.11 -1.74 -4.22
CA GLY A 92 17.92 -2.45 -2.94
C GLY A 92 16.65 -3.30 -2.88
N TYR A 93 16.80 -4.58 -2.53
CA TYR A 93 15.79 -5.65 -2.56
C TYR A 93 14.75 -5.68 -1.42
N SER A 94 14.55 -4.62 -0.63
CA SER A 94 13.68 -4.73 0.57
C SER A 94 12.20 -4.52 0.32
N MET A 95 11.80 -3.69 -0.65
CA MET A 95 10.38 -3.39 -0.90
C MET A 95 10.17 -3.04 -2.37
N SER A 96 9.18 -3.66 -3.01
CA SER A 96 8.85 -3.35 -4.41
C SER A 96 8.04 -2.05 -4.53
N LEU A 97 8.14 -1.38 -5.69
CA LEU A 97 7.33 -0.19 -5.96
C LEU A 97 5.81 -0.49 -5.92
N TYR A 98 5.41 -1.69 -6.32
CA TYR A 98 4.01 -2.13 -6.24
C TYR A 98 3.55 -2.30 -4.79
N GLU A 99 4.38 -2.89 -3.95
CA GLU A 99 4.12 -3.09 -2.53
C GLU A 99 4.01 -1.76 -1.78
N LEU A 100 4.93 -0.82 -2.04
CA LEU A 100 4.85 0.54 -1.47
C LEU A 100 3.53 1.23 -1.87
N ARG A 101 3.17 1.16 -3.15
CA ARG A 101 1.91 1.72 -3.65
C ARG A 101 0.70 1.07 -3.00
N GLU A 102 0.71 -0.24 -2.83
CA GLU A 102 -0.36 -1.00 -2.18
C GLU A 102 -0.52 -0.55 -0.73
N ILE A 103 0.56 -0.51 0.05
CA ILE A 103 0.56 -0.08 1.45
C ILE A 103 0.01 1.34 1.60
N ILE A 104 0.52 2.29 0.81
CA ILE A 104 0.09 3.70 0.85
C ILE A 104 -1.38 3.85 0.43
N ASN A 105 -1.81 3.18 -0.63
CA ASN A 105 -3.18 3.26 -1.12
C ASN A 105 -4.17 2.62 -0.14
N ARG A 106 -3.82 1.46 0.41
CA ARG A 106 -4.63 0.76 1.42
C ARG A 106 -4.77 1.61 2.68
N TYR A 107 -3.66 2.16 3.19
CA TYR A 107 -3.67 3.01 4.38
C TYR A 107 -4.51 4.28 4.18
N SER A 108 -4.26 5.02 3.10
CA SER A 108 -5.03 6.24 2.80
C SER A 108 -6.51 5.95 2.56
N GLY A 109 -6.83 4.90 1.79
CA GLY A 109 -8.22 4.50 1.51
C GLY A 109 -8.99 4.12 2.77
N LEU A 110 -8.40 3.30 3.63
CA LEU A 110 -9.02 2.89 4.90
C LEU A 110 -9.16 4.06 5.88
N THR A 111 -8.19 4.96 5.91
CA THR A 111 -8.25 6.16 6.76
C THR A 111 -9.33 7.13 6.30
N LEU A 112 -9.44 7.37 5.00
CA LEU A 112 -10.53 8.17 4.43
C LEU A 112 -11.89 7.52 4.66
N ALA A 113 -12.01 6.20 4.44
CA ALA A 113 -13.25 5.47 4.70
C ALA A 113 -13.68 5.54 6.17
N ARG A 114 -12.72 5.45 7.11
CA ARG A 114 -12.96 5.62 8.55
C ARG A 114 -13.43 7.04 8.87
N ASN A 115 -12.85 8.05 8.23
CA ASN A 115 -13.13 9.46 8.49
C ASN A 115 -14.40 9.98 7.79
N ALA A 116 -14.81 9.37 6.68
CA ALA A 116 -16.05 9.68 5.94
C ALA A 116 -17.35 9.28 6.69
N LYS A 117 -17.25 9.03 7.99
CA LYS A 117 -18.27 8.42 8.84
C LYS A 117 -19.62 9.13 8.72
N ALA A 118 -20.62 8.43 8.17
CA ALA A 118 -22.02 8.81 8.27
C ALA A 118 -22.51 8.57 9.71
N LYS A 119 -23.36 9.47 10.24
CA LYS A 119 -23.93 9.39 11.61
C LYS A 119 -24.98 8.26 11.78
N GLY A 120 -24.92 7.19 11.00
CA GLY A 120 -25.91 6.10 11.05
C GLY A 120 -25.65 5.00 10.02
N PRO A 121 -26.45 3.91 10.07
CA PRO A 121 -26.39 2.85 9.06
C PRO A 121 -26.74 3.41 7.68
N ALA A 122 -25.98 3.03 6.66
CA ALA A 122 -26.20 3.50 5.30
C ALA A 122 -27.54 2.98 4.74
N GLY A 123 -28.12 3.68 3.76
CA GLY A 123 -29.42 3.30 3.17
C GLY A 123 -29.44 1.85 2.67
N HIS A 124 -28.36 1.39 2.05
CA HIS A 124 -28.23 0.00 1.60
C HIS A 124 -28.15 -1.02 2.77
N GLU A 125 -27.54 -0.65 3.91
CA GLU A 125 -27.51 -1.51 5.10
C GLU A 125 -28.91 -1.67 5.69
N GLN A 126 -29.75 -0.64 5.60
CA GLN A 126 -31.15 -0.70 6.01
C GLN A 126 -31.99 -1.53 5.02
N GLU A 127 -31.70 -1.45 3.71
CA GLU A 127 -32.42 -2.20 2.67
C GLU A 127 -32.23 -3.72 2.80
N ILE A 128 -31.02 -4.20 3.14
CA ILE A 128 -30.76 -5.63 3.35
C ILE A 128 -31.74 -6.22 4.38
N PHE A 129 -32.00 -5.49 5.46
CA PHE A 129 -32.91 -5.95 6.53
C PHE A 129 -34.36 -5.52 6.32
N ARG A 130 -34.67 -4.78 5.25
CA ARG A 130 -36.06 -4.47 4.87
C ARG A 130 -36.76 -5.68 4.24
N ILE A 131 -35.99 -6.57 3.62
CA ILE A 131 -36.49 -7.79 2.96
C ILE A 131 -37.07 -8.80 3.96
N ASP A 132 -36.57 -8.81 5.20
CA ASP A 132 -36.97 -9.80 6.22
C ASP A 132 -38.30 -9.47 6.92
N ALA A 133 -38.98 -8.36 6.59
CA ALA A 133 -40.31 -7.94 7.07
C ALA A 133 -40.55 -7.95 8.61
N ARG A 134 -39.51 -8.16 9.43
CA ARG A 134 -39.59 -8.16 10.89
C ARG A 134 -39.51 -6.74 11.45
N THR A 135 -40.25 -6.50 12.53
CA THR A 135 -40.36 -5.22 13.29
C THR A 135 -39.03 -4.69 13.89
N GLY A 136 -37.89 -5.34 13.64
CA GLY A 136 -36.56 -4.98 14.15
C GLY A 136 -35.51 -4.62 13.09
N SER A 137 -35.91 -4.34 11.83
CA SER A 137 -35.00 -4.03 10.71
C SER A 137 -33.93 -2.97 11.05
N ASN A 138 -34.31 -1.94 11.82
CA ASN A 138 -33.41 -0.87 12.24
C ASN A 138 -32.30 -1.34 13.21
N ILE A 139 -32.62 -2.24 14.15
CA ILE A 139 -31.64 -2.77 15.11
C ILE A 139 -30.58 -3.58 14.37
N SER A 140 -31.00 -4.40 13.40
CA SER A 140 -30.09 -5.22 12.60
C SER A 140 -29.14 -4.37 11.75
N ALA A 141 -29.64 -3.28 11.14
CA ALA A 141 -28.82 -2.34 10.40
C ALA A 141 -27.80 -1.63 11.31
N VAL A 142 -28.20 -1.22 12.51
CA VAL A 142 -27.29 -0.63 13.51
C VAL A 142 -26.23 -1.64 13.97
N CYS A 143 -26.60 -2.89 14.23
CA CYS A 143 -25.64 -3.95 14.60
C CYS A 143 -24.65 -4.23 13.46
N LEU A 144 -25.11 -4.27 12.22
CA LEU A 144 -24.27 -4.46 11.05
C LEU A 144 -23.29 -3.29 10.88
N ASN A 145 -23.78 -2.05 10.94
CA ASN A 145 -22.94 -0.85 10.86
C ASN A 145 -21.88 -0.86 11.98
N ARG A 146 -22.26 -1.20 13.22
CA ARG A 146 -21.30 -1.34 14.33
C ARG A 146 -20.21 -2.38 14.03
N ARG A 147 -20.60 -3.55 13.51
CA ARG A 147 -19.66 -4.62 13.14
C ARG A 147 -18.72 -4.18 12.02
N ASN A 148 -19.26 -3.54 10.97
CA ASN A 148 -18.51 -3.03 9.84
C ASN A 148 -17.51 -1.96 10.29
N HIS A 149 -17.94 -1.03 11.14
CA HIS A 149 -17.07 -0.01 11.71
C HIS A 149 -15.95 -0.61 12.56
N SER A 150 -16.25 -1.63 13.36
CA SER A 150 -15.23 -2.34 14.15
C SER A 150 -14.18 -2.99 13.25
N LYS A 151 -14.61 -3.67 12.17
CA LYS A 151 -13.70 -4.27 11.19
C LYS A 151 -12.86 -3.22 10.46
N LEU A 152 -13.50 -2.13 10.03
CA LEU A 152 -12.83 -1.03 9.34
C LEU A 152 -11.75 -0.41 10.24
N SER A 153 -12.06 -0.20 11.52
CA SER A 153 -11.10 0.34 12.50
C SER A 153 -9.92 -0.61 12.72
N PHE A 154 -10.19 -1.92 12.79
CA PHE A 154 -9.15 -2.95 12.90
C PHE A 154 -8.19 -2.93 11.69
N HIS A 155 -8.72 -3.00 10.47
CA HIS A 155 -7.89 -3.00 9.27
C HIS A 155 -7.19 -1.66 9.03
N GLN A 156 -7.81 -0.54 9.41
CA GLN A 156 -7.15 0.76 9.34
C GLN A 156 -5.93 0.82 10.26
N LYS A 157 -6.03 0.26 11.48
CA LYS A 157 -4.91 0.18 12.42
C LYS A 157 -3.79 -0.72 11.88
N GLU A 158 -4.14 -1.89 11.36
CA GLU A 158 -3.19 -2.82 10.73
C GLU A 158 -2.45 -2.15 9.56
N SER A 159 -3.20 -1.54 8.63
CA SER A 159 -2.59 -0.85 7.49
C SER A 159 -1.77 0.38 7.89
N ARG A 160 -2.07 1.03 9.03
CA ARG A 160 -1.24 2.11 9.56
C ARG A 160 0.11 1.56 10.03
N ASN A 161 0.13 0.44 10.74
CA ASN A 161 1.37 -0.19 11.19
C ASN A 161 2.24 -0.56 9.99
N ASP A 162 1.66 -1.17 8.95
CA ASP A 162 2.39 -1.50 7.72
C ASP A 162 2.97 -0.26 7.03
N PHE A 163 2.22 0.85 7.02
CA PHE A 163 2.72 2.12 6.52
C PHE A 163 3.88 2.67 7.35
N LEU A 164 3.79 2.61 8.69
CA LEU A 164 4.86 3.07 9.58
C LEU A 164 6.12 2.20 9.45
N GLU A 165 5.96 0.89 9.28
CA GLU A 165 7.05 -0.04 8.99
C GLU A 165 7.71 0.29 7.66
N ALA A 166 6.93 0.42 6.58
CA ALA A 166 7.42 0.84 5.28
C ALA A 166 8.15 2.19 5.35
N PHE A 167 7.60 3.16 6.08
CA PHE A 167 8.23 4.46 6.31
C PHE A 167 9.57 4.33 7.03
N SER A 168 9.65 3.51 8.09
CA SER A 168 10.90 3.26 8.80
C SER A 168 11.97 2.60 7.93
N ASN A 169 11.56 1.71 7.02
CA ASN A 169 12.45 1.04 6.07
C ASN A 169 12.96 1.98 4.97
N LEU A 170 12.20 3.02 4.62
CA LEU A 170 12.58 4.05 3.64
C LEU A 170 13.43 5.18 4.26
N LEU A 171 13.44 5.27 5.59
CA LEU A 171 14.17 6.29 6.31
C LEU A 171 15.68 6.03 6.22
N ASN A 172 16.38 6.91 5.52
CA ASN A 172 17.83 6.92 5.40
C ASN A 172 18.37 8.27 5.91
N LYS A 173 19.63 8.31 6.34
CA LYS A 173 20.27 9.54 6.86
C LYS A 173 20.23 10.72 5.87
N GLU A 174 20.28 10.43 4.57
CA GLU A 174 20.28 11.46 3.52
C GLU A 174 18.90 12.06 3.24
N ASN A 175 17.81 11.34 3.55
CA ASN A 175 16.44 11.73 3.20
C ASN A 175 15.54 11.98 4.42
N GLU A 176 16.02 11.78 5.65
CA GLU A 176 15.25 11.86 6.89
C GLU A 176 14.40 13.13 7.01
N ASP A 177 14.99 14.31 6.77
CA ASP A 177 14.28 15.59 6.87
C ASP A 177 13.20 15.77 5.80
N LEU A 178 13.48 15.37 4.56
CA LEU A 178 12.58 15.56 3.43
C LEU A 178 11.44 14.54 3.47
N LEU A 179 11.77 13.26 3.68
CA LEU A 179 10.81 12.17 3.79
C LEU A 179 9.93 12.35 5.05
N GLY A 180 10.52 12.77 6.17
CA GLY A 180 9.79 13.09 7.40
C GLY A 180 8.77 14.21 7.19
N LYS A 181 9.17 15.33 6.55
CA LYS A 181 8.24 16.42 6.21
C LYS A 181 7.09 15.94 5.31
N LYS A 182 7.39 15.11 4.31
CA LYS A 182 6.37 14.58 3.38
C LYS A 182 5.43 13.60 4.06
N ALA A 183 5.92 12.74 4.95
CA ALA A 183 5.09 11.83 5.74
C ALA A 183 4.17 12.60 6.69
N ILE A 184 4.67 13.65 7.36
CA ILE A 184 3.84 14.51 8.22
C ILE A 184 2.77 15.23 7.40
N GLU A 185 3.11 15.79 6.23
CA GLU A 185 2.15 16.44 5.33
C GLU A 185 1.05 15.46 4.88
N PHE A 186 1.45 14.25 4.45
CA PHE A 186 0.53 13.21 4.02
C PHE A 186 -0.44 12.76 5.13
N VAL A 187 0.07 12.54 6.34
CA VAL A 187 -0.77 12.12 7.48
C VAL A 187 -1.69 13.25 7.96
N LYS A 188 -1.24 14.50 7.91
CA LYS A 188 -2.09 15.67 8.18
C LYS A 188 -3.25 15.78 7.18
N LEU A 189 -3.00 15.52 5.89
CA LEU A 189 -4.07 15.48 4.88
C LEU A 189 -5.13 14.42 5.21
N LEU A 190 -4.69 13.28 5.75
CA LEU A 190 -5.57 12.19 6.16
C LEU A 190 -6.26 12.42 7.51
N LYS A 191 -5.85 13.43 8.29
CA LYS A 191 -6.35 13.71 9.65
C LYS A 191 -6.20 12.52 10.62
N ASP A 192 -5.07 11.82 10.56
CA ASP A 192 -4.77 10.70 11.47
C ASP A 192 -3.75 11.14 12.54
N GLU A 193 -4.24 11.57 13.70
CA GLU A 193 -3.42 12.10 14.80
C GLU A 193 -2.51 11.03 15.42
N GLU A 194 -2.98 9.79 15.52
CA GLU A 194 -2.20 8.68 16.08
C GLU A 194 -0.99 8.33 15.18
N ALA A 195 -1.19 8.36 13.87
CA ALA A 195 -0.09 8.17 12.92
C ALA A 195 0.92 9.34 12.98
N LEU A 196 0.44 10.56 13.19
CA LEU A 196 1.30 11.75 13.30
C LEU A 196 2.24 11.62 14.51
N ALA A 197 1.69 11.26 15.67
CA ALA A 197 2.48 11.02 16.88
C ALA A 197 3.52 9.91 16.66
N SER A 198 3.12 8.82 16.00
CA SER A 198 4.02 7.69 15.72
C SER A 198 5.18 8.07 14.81
N ILE A 199 4.93 8.87 13.76
CA ILE A 199 5.99 9.37 12.86
C ILE A 199 6.98 10.26 13.62
N GLN A 200 6.48 11.15 14.49
CA GLN A 200 7.35 12.01 15.31
C GLN A 200 8.28 11.18 16.18
N THR A 201 7.76 10.14 16.85
CA THR A 201 8.57 9.23 17.66
C THR A 201 9.62 8.49 16.83
N ILE A 202 9.28 8.04 15.61
CA ILE A 202 10.24 7.38 14.70
C ILE A 202 11.37 8.33 14.32
N LEU A 203 11.05 9.57 13.95
CA LEU A 203 12.04 10.60 13.59
C LEU A 203 12.96 10.95 14.76
N GLU A 204 12.41 11.12 15.96
CA GLU A 204 13.20 11.38 17.18
C GLU A 204 14.15 10.21 17.50
N THR A 205 13.66 8.97 17.36
CA THR A 205 14.46 7.76 17.61
C THR A 205 15.58 7.61 16.59
N SER A 206 15.32 7.89 15.32
CA SER A 206 16.32 7.87 14.25
C SER A 206 17.43 8.89 14.47
N SER A 207 17.06 10.13 14.83
CA SER A 207 18.01 11.19 15.15
C SER A 207 18.94 10.81 16.32
N ARG A 208 18.37 10.26 17.40
CA ARG A 208 19.14 9.80 18.57
C ARG A 208 20.11 8.67 18.25
N ASN A 209 19.66 7.66 17.50
CA ASN A 209 20.52 6.54 17.09
C ASN A 209 21.70 6.99 16.23
N THR A 210 21.53 8.06 15.44
CA THR A 210 22.61 8.65 14.64
C THR A 210 23.66 9.32 15.53
N SER A 211 23.24 10.05 16.57
CA SER A 211 24.16 10.66 17.53
C SER A 211 24.97 9.62 18.32
N GLU A 212 24.33 8.55 18.81
CA GLU A 212 25.02 7.49 19.56
C GLU A 212 26.02 6.71 18.71
N ARG A 213 25.72 6.50 17.43
CA ARG A 213 26.63 5.82 16.49
C ARG A 213 27.86 6.67 16.16
N ASN A 214 27.68 7.98 15.97
CA ASN A 214 28.80 8.91 15.78
C ASN A 214 29.72 8.95 17.00
N VAL A 215 29.18 8.91 18.23
CA VAL A 215 30.00 8.86 19.45
C VAL A 215 30.84 7.58 19.50
N LYS A 216 30.26 6.42 19.18
CA LYS A 216 30.99 5.14 19.16
C LYS A 216 32.01 5.03 18.04
N GLU A 217 31.74 5.62 16.87
CA GLU A 217 32.72 5.71 15.78
C GLU A 217 33.87 6.64 16.14
N LEU A 218 33.57 7.80 16.74
CA LEU A 218 34.59 8.74 17.24
C LEU A 218 35.43 8.09 18.35
N GLU A 219 34.79 7.37 19.27
CA GLU A 219 35.45 6.63 20.35
C GLU A 219 36.33 5.52 19.77
N ASN A 220 35.85 4.73 18.81
CA ASN A 220 36.68 3.72 18.12
C ASN A 220 37.85 4.32 17.33
N ASP A 221 37.73 5.53 16.80
CA ASP A 221 38.82 6.20 16.10
C ASP A 221 39.83 6.86 17.06
N LEU A 222 39.37 7.33 18.23
CA LEU A 222 40.25 7.81 19.31
C LEU A 222 41.01 6.68 20.02
N TRP A 223 40.37 5.51 20.19
CA TRP A 223 40.93 4.38 20.93
C TRP A 223 41.55 3.30 20.06
N LYS A 224 41.66 3.49 18.73
CA LYS A 224 42.59 2.69 17.93
C LYS A 224 44.00 3.12 18.32
N PRO A 225 44.77 2.33 19.10
CA PRO A 225 46.18 2.64 19.26
C PRO A 225 46.78 2.66 17.86
N GLU A 226 47.51 3.73 17.53
CA GLU A 226 48.36 3.75 16.34
C GLU A 226 49.04 2.39 16.27
N ARG A 227 48.75 1.62 15.21
CA ARG A 227 49.40 0.32 15.05
C ARG A 227 50.89 0.60 15.17
N PRO A 228 51.62 -0.09 16.06
CA PRO A 228 53.05 0.08 16.14
C PRO A 228 53.58 -0.07 14.72
N ILE A 229 54.25 0.98 14.24
CA ILE A 229 54.89 1.01 12.94
C ILE A 229 55.69 -0.28 12.86
N GLN A 230 55.21 -1.24 12.07
CA GLN A 230 55.98 -2.46 11.89
C GLN A 230 57.30 -2.01 11.28
N PRO A 231 58.45 -2.30 11.91
CA PRO A 231 59.73 -1.97 11.32
C PRO A 231 59.72 -2.60 9.94
N LYS A 232 59.90 -1.75 8.91
CA LYS A 232 60.08 -2.21 7.53
C LYS A 232 61.11 -3.34 7.59
N ASP A 233 60.73 -4.52 7.11
CA ASP A 233 61.66 -5.63 6.92
C ASP A 233 62.77 -5.13 5.99
N GLU A 234 63.86 -4.63 6.58
CA GLU A 234 65.10 -4.45 5.85
C GLU A 234 65.54 -5.84 5.40
N PRO A 235 65.79 -6.03 4.10
CA PRO A 235 66.22 -7.32 3.59
C PRO A 235 67.55 -7.69 4.24
N ILE A 236 67.52 -8.71 5.09
CA ILE A 236 68.71 -9.29 5.72
C ILE A 236 69.71 -9.64 4.60
N PRO A 237 70.93 -9.09 4.61
CA PRO A 237 71.92 -9.39 3.58
C PRO A 237 72.24 -10.89 3.57
N LEU A 238 72.20 -11.47 2.37
CA LEU A 238 72.32 -12.90 2.04
C LEU A 238 73.56 -13.63 2.62
N ARG A 239 74.50 -12.95 3.27
CA ARG A 239 75.73 -13.54 3.81
C ARG A 239 75.59 -14.24 5.17
N LEU A 240 74.47 -14.08 5.88
CA LEU A 240 74.28 -14.71 7.21
C LEU A 240 73.51 -16.04 7.18
N LYS A 241 72.87 -16.41 6.07
CA LYS A 241 72.14 -17.69 5.95
C LYS A 241 73.04 -18.92 5.71
N THR A 242 74.28 -18.74 5.29
CA THR A 242 75.19 -19.86 4.99
C THR A 242 75.93 -20.41 6.21
N LEU A 243 76.07 -19.65 7.29
CA LEU A 243 76.77 -20.12 8.51
C LEU A 243 75.89 -21.02 9.38
N THR A 244 74.58 -20.81 9.42
CA THR A 244 73.66 -21.62 10.23
C THR A 244 73.42 -23.01 9.63
N ALA A 245 73.55 -23.16 8.30
CA ALA A 245 73.41 -24.45 7.63
C ALA A 245 74.64 -25.37 7.83
N MET A 246 75.84 -24.81 8.03
CA MET A 246 77.05 -25.61 8.25
C MET A 246 77.21 -26.10 9.69
N ALA A 247 76.61 -25.43 10.69
CA ALA A 247 76.67 -25.86 12.08
C ALA A 247 75.82 -27.13 12.37
N ASN A 248 74.70 -27.31 11.67
CA ASN A 248 73.80 -28.46 11.88
C ASN A 248 74.20 -29.74 11.13
N ALA A 249 75.23 -29.69 10.28
CA ALA A 249 75.73 -30.87 9.58
C ALA A 249 76.81 -31.65 10.37
N ARG A 250 77.26 -31.14 11.53
CA ARG A 250 78.40 -31.71 12.29
C ARG A 250 78.01 -32.49 13.56
N THR A 251 76.73 -32.72 13.80
CA THR A 251 76.21 -33.40 15.01
C THR A 251 75.45 -34.69 14.71
N LYS A 252 75.60 -35.24 13.51
CA LYS A 252 75.10 -36.58 13.15
C LYS A 252 76.26 -37.45 12.69
N ASP A 253 77.11 -37.82 13.62
CA ASP A 253 77.92 -39.04 13.60
C ASP A 253 77.76 -39.74 14.96
#